data_AF-K1PVP5-F1
#
_entry.id   AF-K1PVP5-F1
#
_cell.length_a   1.000
_cell.length_b   1.000
_cell.length_c   1.000
_cell.angle_alpha   90.00
_cell.angle_beta   90.00
_cell.angle_gamma   90.00
#
_symmetry.space_group_name_H-M   'P 1'
#
loop_
_entity.id
_entity.type
_entity.pdbx_description
1 polymer ?
#
loop_
_entity_poly.entity_id
_entity_poly.type
_entity_poly.pdbx_seq_one_letter_code
_entity_poly.pdbx_strand_id
1 'polypeptide(L)'
;MLTCTFTWAGQNFVSVTDCPQDANGWELRSKKKNCYGDTPDYLCAAIENKEGEFGEICTKYGLTPSNKCAVLNAQTHNLDSVECKAASGCPSQPYIPSELWRLRESV
;
A
#
# COMPACT_ATOMS: atom_id res chain seq x y z
N MET A 1 -19.22 8.69 23.14
CA MET A 1 -17.95 9.01 22.46
C MET A 1 -17.60 7.81 21.59
N LEU A 2 -17.75 7.90 20.27
CA LEU A 2 -17.24 6.86 19.37
C LEU A 2 -15.72 7.01 19.34
N THR A 3 -15.02 6.17 20.11
CA THR A 3 -13.59 5.94 19.86
C THR A 3 -13.54 5.14 18.57
N CYS A 4 -13.22 5.80 17.45
CA CYS A 4 -12.74 5.11 16.26
C CYS A 4 -11.52 4.32 16.72
N THR A 5 -11.71 3.02 16.94
CA THR A 5 -10.63 2.09 17.19
C THR A 5 -9.70 2.24 16.00
N PHE A 6 -8.51 2.81 16.24
CA PHE A 6 -7.46 2.87 15.25
C PHE A 6 -7.34 1.47 14.69
N THR A 7 -7.81 1.28 13.46
CA THR A 7 -7.73 0.02 12.77
C THR A 7 -6.27 -0.40 12.82
N TRP A 8 -6.05 -1.66 13.15
CA TRP A 8 -4.74 -2.22 13.49
C TRP A 8 -3.63 -1.90 12.46
N ALA A 9 -4.00 -1.63 11.21
CA ALA A 9 -3.13 -1.20 10.12
C ALA A 9 -2.54 0.22 10.25
N GLY A 10 -3.05 1.08 11.13
CA GLY A 10 -2.40 2.36 11.48
C GLY A 10 -1.24 2.20 12.47
N GLN A 11 -1.22 1.12 13.26
CA GLN A 11 -0.21 0.90 14.32
C GLN A 11 1.09 0.29 13.80
N ASN A 12 1.09 -0.37 12.64
CA ASN A 12 2.25 -1.02 12.05
C ASN A 12 2.89 -0.19 10.92
N PHE A 13 2.48 1.06 10.75
CA PHE A 13 3.04 1.97 9.76
C PHE A 13 4.52 2.27 10.03
N VAL A 14 5.32 2.22 8.98
CA VAL A 14 6.72 2.67 8.98
C VAL A 14 6.93 3.56 7.77
N SER A 15 7.38 4.79 8.00
CA SER A 15 7.78 5.70 6.93
C SER A 15 9.08 5.22 6.29
N VAL A 16 9.13 5.24 4.96
CA VAL A 16 10.30 4.84 4.16
C VAL A 16 10.52 5.83 3.01
N THR A 17 11.75 5.87 2.52
CA THR A 17 12.16 6.74 1.40
C THR A 17 11.79 6.18 0.04
N ASP A 18 11.57 4.88 -0.05
CA ASP A 18 11.30 4.16 -1.29
C ASP A 18 10.55 2.85 -1.01
N CYS A 19 9.84 2.37 -2.03
CA CYS A 19 9.28 1.02 -2.05
C CYS A 19 10.15 0.09 -2.90
N PRO A 20 10.24 -1.20 -2.53
CA PRO A 20 10.90 -2.19 -3.37
C PRO A 20 10.29 -2.24 -4.78
N GLN A 21 11.15 -2.36 -5.79
CA GLN A 21 10.75 -2.34 -7.20
C GLN A 21 10.58 -3.74 -7.80
N ASP A 22 10.98 -4.78 -7.07
CA ASP A 22 10.95 -6.16 -7.54
C ASP A 22 10.46 -7.12 -6.45
N ALA A 23 10.16 -8.36 -6.86
CA ALA A 23 9.67 -9.41 -5.99
C ALA A 23 10.61 -9.72 -4.81
N ASN A 24 11.92 -9.72 -5.05
CA ASN A 24 12.92 -10.09 -4.05
C ASN A 24 13.00 -9.03 -2.94
N GLY A 25 13.04 -7.75 -3.32
CA GLY A 25 13.00 -6.63 -2.39
C GLY A 25 11.69 -6.59 -1.60
N TRP A 26 10.58 -6.89 -2.27
CA TRP A 26 9.26 -6.97 -1.62
C TRP A 26 9.21 -8.09 -0.57
N GLU A 27 9.70 -9.29 -0.92
CA GLU A 27 9.77 -10.44 0.00
C GLU A 27 10.71 -10.15 1.18
N LEU A 28 11.88 -9.55 0.92
CA LEU A 28 12.84 -9.19 1.96
C LEU A 28 12.24 -8.21 2.96
N ARG A 29 11.59 -7.15 2.48
CA ARG A 29 10.95 -6.15 3.34
C ARG A 29 9.75 -6.73 4.08
N SER A 30 8.96 -7.59 3.43
CA SER A 30 7.87 -8.35 4.06
C SER A 30 8.37 -9.19 5.25
N LYS A 31 9.44 -9.97 5.05
CA LYS A 31 10.07 -10.78 6.11
C LYS A 31 10.60 -9.91 7.25
N LYS A 32 11.27 -8.80 6.93
CA LYS A 32 11.80 -7.86 7.93
C LYS A 32 10.71 -7.21 8.77
N LYS A 33 9.60 -6.83 8.13
CA LYS A 33 8.45 -6.23 8.81
C LYS A 33 7.69 -7.24 9.67
N ASN A 34 7.81 -8.53 9.36
CA ASN A 34 7.22 -9.64 10.08
C ASN A 34 5.69 -9.50 10.14
N CYS A 35 5.05 -9.47 8.97
CA CYS A 35 3.59 -9.45 8.86
C CYS A 35 3.02 -10.88 9.08
N TYR A 36 2.08 -11.03 10.01
CA TYR A 36 1.44 -12.30 10.36
C TYR A 36 0.06 -12.05 11.02
N GLY A 37 -0.71 -13.11 11.28
CA GLY A 37 -2.01 -13.02 11.94
C GLY A 37 -3.09 -12.44 11.03
N ASP A 38 -3.91 -11.50 11.55
CA ASP A 38 -5.03 -10.93 10.78
C ASP A 38 -4.61 -9.91 9.70
N THR A 39 -3.32 -9.57 9.63
CA THR A 39 -2.73 -8.73 8.57
C THR A 39 -1.47 -9.40 7.99
N PRO A 40 -1.63 -10.51 7.25
CA PRO A 40 -0.49 -11.30 6.80
C PRO A 40 0.29 -10.67 5.64
N ASP A 41 -0.30 -9.70 4.93
CA ASP A 41 0.26 -9.19 3.68
C ASP A 41 1.09 -7.93 3.91
N TYR A 42 2.27 -7.88 3.31
CA TYR A 42 3.08 -6.66 3.25
C TYR A 42 2.62 -5.74 2.12
N LEU A 43 2.53 -4.45 2.42
CA LEU A 43 2.26 -3.39 1.46
C LEU A 43 3.28 -2.27 1.64
N CYS A 44 3.85 -1.81 0.53
CA CYS A 44 4.51 -0.51 0.44
C CYS A 44 3.81 0.35 -0.61
N ALA A 45 3.39 1.56 -0.24
CA ALA A 45 2.69 2.47 -1.14
C ALA A 45 3.02 3.94 -0.81
N ALA A 46 2.71 4.82 -1.77
CA ALA A 46 2.84 6.26 -1.59
C ALA A 46 1.81 6.76 -0.57
N ILE A 47 2.16 7.81 0.18
CA ILE A 47 1.23 8.48 1.09
C ILE A 47 0.43 9.50 0.30
N GLU A 48 -0.89 9.49 0.47
CA GLU A 48 -1.81 10.36 -0.25
C GLU A 48 -1.43 11.83 -0.08
N ASN A 49 -1.39 12.59 -1.19
CA ASN A 49 -1.06 14.03 -1.21
C ASN A 49 0.32 14.39 -0.63
N LYS A 50 1.24 13.42 -0.50
CA LYS A 50 2.62 13.63 -0.05
C LYS A 50 3.61 13.07 -1.07
N GLU A 51 3.99 13.90 -2.03
CA GLU A 51 4.87 13.51 -3.11
C GLU A 51 6.23 13.05 -2.59
N GLY A 52 6.70 11.89 -3.06
CA GLY A 52 7.97 11.29 -2.63
C GLY A 52 7.96 10.65 -1.24
N GLU A 53 6.84 10.68 -0.50
CA GLU A 53 6.72 9.99 0.78
C GLU A 53 6.02 8.64 0.62
N PHE A 54 6.62 7.62 1.22
CA PHE A 54 6.12 6.26 1.19
C PHE A 54 5.97 5.71 2.60
N GLY A 55 5.16 4.67 2.70
CA GLY A 55 5.03 3.92 3.93
C GLY A 55 4.85 2.44 3.69
N GLU A 56 5.20 1.68 4.73
CA GLU A 56 5.01 0.24 4.79
C GLU A 56 4.00 -0.08 5.88
N ILE A 57 3.03 -0.93 5.56
CA ILE A 57 2.07 -1.49 6.53
C ILE A 57 1.99 -3.00 6.35
N CYS A 58 1.53 -3.69 7.39
CA CYS A 58 0.92 -5.01 7.19
C CYS A 58 -0.58 -4.79 7.01
N THR A 59 -1.15 -5.43 6.00
CA THR A 59 -2.56 -5.33 5.64
C THR A 59 -3.14 -6.73 5.47
N LYS A 60 -4.44 -6.79 5.23
CA LYS A 60 -5.12 -7.97 4.73
C LYS A 60 -5.57 -7.70 3.31
N TYR A 61 -5.63 -8.73 2.48
CA TYR A 61 -6.19 -8.69 1.13
C TYR A 61 -7.39 -7.74 1.03
N GLY A 62 -7.20 -6.67 0.25
CA GLY A 62 -8.26 -5.80 -0.23
C GLY A 62 -8.02 -5.58 -1.71
N LEU A 63 -9.01 -5.84 -2.56
CA LEU A 63 -8.87 -5.56 -3.99
C LEU A 63 -8.97 -4.05 -4.21
N THR A 64 -7.98 -3.47 -4.88
CA THR A 64 -8.11 -2.10 -5.40
C THR A 64 -8.89 -2.16 -6.71
N PRO A 65 -9.95 -1.34 -6.88
CA PRO A 65 -10.73 -1.32 -8.11
C PRO A 65 -9.90 -0.90 -9.34
N SER A 66 -10.40 -1.24 -10.53
CA SER A 66 -9.89 -0.72 -11.79
C SER A 66 -9.89 0.81 -11.82
N ASN A 67 -8.93 1.40 -12.51
CA ASN A 67 -8.69 2.85 -12.65
C ASN A 67 -8.37 3.57 -11.33
N LYS A 68 -8.05 2.83 -10.26
CA LYS A 68 -7.65 3.39 -8.98
C LYS A 68 -6.22 3.01 -8.59
N CYS A 69 -5.58 3.89 -7.83
CA CYS A 69 -4.28 3.67 -7.23
C CYS A 69 -4.44 3.34 -5.75
N ALA A 70 -3.81 2.25 -5.31
CA ALA A 70 -3.63 1.95 -3.90
C ALA A 70 -2.62 2.94 -3.29
N VAL A 71 -3.03 3.64 -2.23
CA VAL A 71 -2.21 4.61 -1.49
C VAL A 71 -2.38 4.38 0.01
N LEU A 72 -1.53 5.00 0.82
CA LEU A 72 -1.75 5.10 2.26
C LEU A 72 -2.43 6.43 2.57
N ASN A 73 -3.57 6.38 3.25
CA ASN A 73 -4.29 7.57 3.68
C ASN A 73 -3.39 8.46 4.56
N ALA A 74 -3.30 9.76 4.28
CA ALA A 74 -2.37 10.65 4.96
C ALA A 74 -2.64 10.85 6.48
N GLN A 75 -3.88 10.60 6.92
CA GLN A 75 -4.30 10.80 8.31
C GLN A 75 -4.24 9.51 9.11
N THR A 76 -4.68 8.41 8.50
CA THR A 76 -4.83 7.12 9.18
C THR A 76 -3.73 6.12 8.87
N HIS A 77 -2.95 6.36 7.82
CA HIS A 77 -1.92 5.47 7.26
C HIS A 77 -2.42 4.08 6.85
N ASN A 78 -3.74 3.86 6.83
CA ASN A 78 -4.32 2.64 6.30
C ASN A 78 -4.31 2.65 4.77
N LEU A 79 -4.41 1.46 4.18
CA LEU A 79 -4.68 1.29 2.75
C LEU A 79 -5.96 2.04 2.36
N ASP A 80 -5.85 2.84 1.30
CA ASP A 80 -6.95 3.55 0.65
C ASP A 80 -6.80 3.41 -0.89
N SER A 81 -7.82 3.83 -1.62
CA SER A 81 -7.81 3.82 -3.08
C SER A 81 -8.31 5.16 -3.65
N VAL A 82 -7.47 5.80 -4.45
CA VAL A 82 -7.77 7.08 -5.09
C VAL A 82 -7.87 6.95 -6.60
N GLU A 83 -8.60 7.86 -7.24
CA GLU A 83 -8.68 7.92 -8.70
C GLU A 83 -7.28 8.06 -9.31
N CYS A 84 -6.97 7.22 -10.30
CA CYS A 84 -5.72 7.34 -11.04
C CYS A 84 -5.81 8.53 -12.01
N LYS A 85 -4.95 9.54 -11.79
CA LYS A 85 -4.91 10.77 -12.61
C LYS A 85 -3.78 10.78 -13.64
N ALA A 86 -3.00 9.70 -13.74
CA ALA A 86 -1.92 9.60 -14.69
C ALA A 86 -2.46 9.49 -16.12
N ALA A 87 -1.77 10.07 -17.09
CA ALA A 87 -2.15 10.02 -18.50
C ALA A 87 -2.04 8.59 -19.10
N SER A 88 -1.18 7.76 -18.50
CA SER A 88 -0.96 6.35 -18.84
C SER A 88 -0.54 5.56 -17.61
N GLY A 89 -0.63 4.23 -17.68
CA GLY A 89 -0.18 3.33 -16.61
C GLY A 89 -1.17 3.08 -15.47
N CYS A 90 -2.38 3.65 -15.57
CA CYS A 90 -3.45 3.31 -14.64
C CYS A 90 -3.89 1.85 -14.81
N PRO A 91 -3.99 1.07 -13.71
CA PRO A 91 -4.45 -0.31 -13.78
C PRO A 91 -5.86 -0.40 -14.36
N SER A 92 -6.03 -1.12 -15.47
CA SER A 92 -7.35 -1.27 -16.13
C SER A 92 -8.21 -2.36 -15.51
N GLN A 93 -7.63 -3.22 -14.67
CA GLN A 93 -8.30 -4.29 -13.95
C GLN A 93 -8.11 -4.14 -12.44
N PRO A 94 -9.05 -4.64 -11.62
CA PRO A 94 -8.83 -4.75 -10.19
C PRO A 94 -7.57 -5.57 -9.88
N TYR A 95 -6.86 -5.18 -8.83
CA TYR A 95 -5.60 -5.83 -8.46
C TYR A 95 -5.42 -5.90 -6.95
N ILE A 96 -4.47 -6.73 -6.52
CA ILE A 96 -4.11 -6.91 -5.12
C ILE A 96 -2.97 -5.94 -4.78
N PRO A 97 -3.14 -5.01 -3.81
CA PRO A 97 -2.12 -4.02 -3.47
C PRO A 97 -0.80 -4.61 -2.95
N SER A 98 -0.83 -5.78 -2.32
CA SER A 98 0.40 -6.49 -1.92
C SER A 98 1.22 -7.00 -3.10
N GLU A 99 0.71 -6.86 -4.33
CA GLU A 99 1.39 -7.18 -5.58
C GLU A 99 1.76 -5.94 -6.41
N LEU A 100 1.66 -4.73 -5.84
CA LEU A 100 1.93 -3.45 -6.51
C LEU A 100 3.27 -3.39 -7.26
N TRP A 101 4.29 -4.12 -6.79
CA TRP A 101 5.58 -4.23 -7.48
C TRP A 101 5.46 -4.76 -8.92
N ARG A 102 4.45 -5.58 -9.23
CA ARG A 102 4.19 -6.08 -10.60
C ARG A 102 3.62 -5.03 -11.53
N LEU A 103 2.94 -4.02 -10.98
CA LEU A 103 2.21 -3.02 -11.76
C LEU A 103 3.07 -1.81 -12.11
N ARG A 104 4.24 -1.67 -11.48
CA ARG A 104 5.15 -0.55 -11.73
C ARG A 104 5.94 -0.64 -13.05
N GLU A 105 5.87 -1.76 -13.78
CA GLU A 105 6.40 -1.81 -15.16
C GLU A 105 5.46 -1.16 -16.20
N SER A 106 4.32 -0.61 -15.77
CA SER A 106 3.34 0.03 -16.66
C SER A 106 3.15 1.54 -16.43
N VAL A 107 3.84 2.15 -15.46
CA VAL A 107 3.76 3.60 -15.15
C VAL A 107 5.04 4.32 -15.57
#